data_AF-A0A7S0HND7-F1
#
_entry.id   AF-A0A7S0HND7-F1
#
_cell.length_a   1.000
_cell.length_b   1.000
_cell.length_c   1.000
_cell.angle_alpha   90.00
_cell.angle_beta   90.00
_cell.angle_gamma   90.00
#
_symmetry.space_group_name_H-M   'P 1'
#
loop_
_entity.id
_entity.type
_entity.pdbx_description
1 polymer ?
#
loop_
_entity_poly.entity_id
_entity_poly.type
_entity_poly.pdbx_seq_one_letter_code
_entity_poly.pdbx_strand_id
1 'polypeptide(L)'
;KTHIGSRLLLRWIKQPLLDPQEIETRLDLVETFVNDVQLRQSMQEIYLRHVPDLARLARKFQKQSKATLMDAWRLYQFVQQIPSMRQALEDCETSKEMLVKEKMINPLRALEDDFKQYERLVEQSLDLEGIDNHE
;
A
#
# COMPACT_ATOMS: atom_id res chain seq x y z
N LYS A 1 1.46 -11.64 1.67
CA LYS A 1 0.70 -11.55 0.39
C LYS A 1 1.50 -10.81 -0.69
N THR A 2 2.26 -9.77 -0.35
CA THR A 2 3.16 -9.08 -1.30
C THR A 2 4.60 -9.61 -1.25
N HIS A 3 5.31 -9.60 -2.38
CA HIS A 3 6.72 -9.99 -2.43
C HIS A 3 7.62 -9.07 -1.58
N ILE A 4 7.28 -7.77 -1.51
CA ILE A 4 8.02 -6.79 -0.71
C ILE A 4 7.89 -7.13 0.78
N GLY A 5 6.68 -7.44 1.27
CA GLY A 5 6.43 -7.81 2.66
C GLY A 5 7.17 -9.09 3.07
N SER A 6 7.13 -10.14 2.24
CA SER A 6 7.86 -11.38 2.52
C SER A 6 9.38 -11.16 2.64
N ARG A 7 9.96 -10.32 1.78
CA ARG A 7 11.38 -9.95 1.86
C ARG A 7 11.70 -9.15 3.14
N LEU A 8 10.83 -8.22 3.51
CA LEU A 8 11.01 -7.41 4.72
C LEU A 8 10.96 -8.28 5.99
N LEU A 9 10.01 -9.21 6.08
CA LEU A 9 9.90 -10.13 7.21
C LEU A 9 11.15 -11.00 7.37
N LEU A 10 11.63 -11.59 6.28
CA LEU A 10 12.87 -12.39 6.31
C LEU A 10 14.08 -11.57 6.77
N ARG A 11 14.13 -10.28 6.41
CA ARG A 11 15.16 -9.37 6.90
C ARG A 11 15.03 -9.15 8.41
N TRP A 12 13.84 -8.89 8.93
CA TRP A 12 13.61 -8.70 10.36
C TRP A 12 13.98 -9.92 11.20
N ILE A 13 13.72 -11.14 10.70
CA ILE A 13 14.13 -12.38 11.37
C ILE A 13 15.66 -12.47 11.47
N LYS A 14 16.39 -12.05 10.43
CA LYS A 14 17.85 -12.06 10.41
C LYS A 14 18.50 -10.89 11.14
N GLN A 15 17.76 -9.82 11.38
CA GLN A 15 18.22 -8.56 11.95
C GLN A 15 17.27 -8.14 13.07
N PRO A 16 17.37 -8.76 14.25
CA PRO A 16 16.53 -8.39 15.39
C PRO A 16 16.80 -6.95 15.79
N LEU A 17 15.75 -6.30 16.30
CA LEU A 17 15.86 -4.97 16.88
C LEU A 17 16.58 -5.04 18.23
N LEU A 18 17.33 -4.00 18.54
CA LEU A 18 18.03 -3.85 19.83
C LEU A 18 17.47 -2.68 20.66
N ASP A 19 16.77 -1.74 20.01
CA ASP A 19 16.14 -0.61 20.68
C ASP A 19 14.78 -1.04 21.25
N PRO A 20 14.59 -0.97 22.58
CA PRO A 20 13.31 -1.26 23.22
C PRO A 20 12.16 -0.43 22.66
N GLN A 21 12.38 0.84 22.31
CA GLN A 21 11.30 1.71 21.81
C GLN A 21 10.81 1.26 20.43
N GLU A 22 11.73 0.83 19.56
CA GLU A 22 11.36 0.28 18.24
C GLU A 22 10.64 -1.07 18.36
N ILE A 23 11.02 -1.88 19.36
CA ILE A 23 10.34 -3.16 19.66
C ILE A 23 8.90 -2.89 20.10
N GLU A 24 8.70 -2.04 21.10
CA GLU A 24 7.37 -1.66 21.60
C GLU A 24 6.51 -1.06 20.49
N THR A 25 7.08 -0.17 19.68
CA THR A 25 6.38 0.41 18.52
C THR A 25 5.88 -0.68 17.56
N ARG A 26 6.68 -1.70 17.26
CA ARG A 26 6.24 -2.82 16.40
C ARG A 26 5.17 -3.67 17.06
N LEU A 27 5.30 -3.94 18.36
CA LEU A 27 4.33 -4.73 19.12
C LEU A 27 2.98 -4.02 19.19
N ASP A 28 2.96 -2.72 19.46
CA ASP A 28 1.75 -1.89 19.50
C ASP A 28 1.01 -1.89 18.15
N LEU A 29 1.76 -1.81 17.04
CA LEU A 29 1.18 -1.91 15.70
C LEU A 29 0.59 -3.30 15.45
N VAL A 30 1.28 -4.37 15.86
CA VAL A 30 0.76 -5.74 15.73
C VAL A 30 -0.49 -5.94 16.58
N GLU A 31 -0.49 -5.46 17.82
CA GLU A 31 -1.62 -5.55 18.74
C GLU A 31 -2.88 -4.92 18.15
N THR A 32 -2.76 -3.76 17.49
CA THR A 32 -3.87 -3.14 16.75
C THR A 32 -4.52 -4.12 15.77
N PHE A 33 -3.73 -4.79 14.92
CA PHE A 33 -4.27 -5.77 13.97
C PHE A 33 -4.70 -7.07 14.64
N VAL A 34 -4.16 -7.44 15.80
CA VAL A 34 -4.58 -8.64 16.54
C VAL A 34 -5.99 -8.45 17.09
N ASN A 35 -6.24 -7.29 17.70
CA ASN A 35 -7.50 -6.93 18.34
C ASN A 35 -8.60 -6.61 17.33
N ASP A 36 -8.26 -6.06 16.17
CA ASP A 36 -9.21 -5.81 15.08
C ASP A 36 -9.09 -6.87 13.96
N VAL A 37 -9.87 -7.95 14.10
CA VAL A 37 -9.91 -9.06 13.13
C VAL A 37 -10.41 -8.60 11.76
N GLN A 38 -11.40 -7.69 11.73
CA GLN A 38 -12.03 -7.23 10.50
C GLN A 38 -11.06 -6.36 9.69
N LEU A 39 -10.36 -5.44 10.34
CA LEU A 39 -9.27 -4.67 9.73
C LEU A 39 -8.21 -5.62 9.16
N ARG A 40 -7.75 -6.58 9.97
CA ARG A 40 -6.71 -7.53 9.55
C ARG A 40 -7.11 -8.33 8.32
N GLN A 41 -8.35 -8.84 8.27
CA GLN A 41 -8.86 -9.58 7.12
C GLN A 41 -8.99 -8.67 5.89
N SER A 42 -9.56 -7.48 6.04
CA SER A 42 -9.71 -6.51 4.95
C SER A 42 -8.35 -6.15 4.34
N MET A 43 -7.35 -5.88 5.18
CA MET A 43 -5.98 -5.65 4.73
C MET A 43 -5.40 -6.84 3.98
N GLN A 44 -5.55 -8.06 4.49
CA GLN A 44 -4.92 -9.25 3.89
C GLN A 44 -5.58 -9.70 2.57
N GLU A 45 -6.90 -9.60 2.48
CA GLU A 45 -7.68 -10.23 1.42
C GLU A 45 -8.10 -9.24 0.34
N ILE A 46 -8.41 -8.00 0.73
CA ILE A 46 -8.88 -6.95 -0.17
C ILE A 46 -7.71 -6.10 -0.62
N TYR A 47 -7.00 -5.44 0.29
CA TYR A 47 -6.04 -4.40 -0.11
C TYR A 47 -4.67 -4.97 -0.51
N LEU A 48 -4.02 -5.75 0.36
CA LEU A 48 -2.63 -6.20 0.13
C LEU A 48 -2.49 -7.25 -0.98
N ARG A 49 -3.58 -7.92 -1.37
CA ARG A 49 -3.56 -8.92 -2.46
C ARG A 49 -3.39 -8.28 -3.84
N HIS A 50 -3.89 -7.05 -4.01
CA HIS A 50 -3.90 -6.33 -5.29
C HIS A 50 -2.69 -5.40 -5.46
N VAL A 51 -1.79 -5.34 -4.47
CA VAL A 51 -0.57 -4.55 -4.58
C VAL A 51 0.33 -5.17 -5.68
N PRO A 52 0.59 -4.46 -6.79
CA PRO A 52 1.47 -4.96 -7.83
C PRO A 52 2.93 -4.99 -7.34
N ASP A 53 3.84 -5.58 -8.11
CA ASP A 53 5.27 -5.45 -7.82
C ASP A 53 5.76 -4.02 -8.12
N LEU A 54 5.57 -3.13 -7.14
CA LEU A 54 5.89 -1.71 -7.24
C LEU A 54 7.38 -1.47 -7.54
N ALA A 55 8.27 -2.31 -7.02
CA ALA A 55 9.71 -2.19 -7.30
C ALA A 55 10.02 -2.50 -8.78
N ARG A 56 9.32 -3.48 -9.36
CA ARG A 56 9.43 -3.80 -10.79
C ARG A 56 8.84 -2.69 -11.65
N LEU A 57 7.66 -2.17 -11.30
CA LEU A 57 7.02 -1.06 -12.02
C LEU A 57 7.90 0.20 -12.00
N ALA A 58 8.39 0.60 -10.83
CA ALA A 58 9.27 1.76 -10.68
C ALA A 58 10.51 1.67 -11.58
N ARG A 59 11.16 0.50 -11.63
CA ARG A 59 12.32 0.27 -12.52
C ARG A 59 11.98 0.37 -13.99
N LYS A 60 10.79 -0.07 -14.41
CA LYS A 60 10.33 0.05 -15.80
C LYS A 60 10.13 1.52 -16.18
N PHE A 61 9.44 2.30 -15.34
CA PHE A 61 9.21 3.72 -15.57
C PHE A 61 10.52 4.52 -15.59
N GLN A 62 11.44 4.25 -14.66
CA GLN A 62 12.75 4.89 -14.63
C GLN A 62 13.59 4.64 -15.88
N LYS A 63 13.52 3.42 -16.45
CA LYS A 63 14.28 3.06 -17.66
C LYS A 63 13.61 3.46 -18.98
N GLN A 64 12.43 4.09 -18.93
CA GLN A 64 11.57 4.64 -20.00
C GLN A 64 11.23 3.69 -21.19
N SER A 65 12.19 2.94 -21.72
CA SER A 65 12.04 2.03 -22.87
C SER A 65 11.26 0.73 -22.60
N LYS A 66 10.76 0.50 -21.38
CA LYS A 66 10.11 -0.77 -20.99
C LYS A 66 8.77 -0.63 -20.27
N ALA A 67 8.33 0.59 -19.98
CA ALA A 67 7.02 0.82 -19.38
C ALA A 67 5.95 0.81 -20.49
N THR A 68 4.88 0.06 -20.27
CA THR A 68 3.73 0.03 -21.19
C THR A 68 2.55 0.78 -20.60
N LEU A 69 1.55 1.08 -21.45
CA LEU A 69 0.28 1.66 -21.01
C LEU A 69 -0.40 0.79 -19.95
N MET A 70 -0.32 -0.54 -20.10
CA MET A 70 -0.83 -1.49 -19.12
C MET A 70 -0.12 -1.41 -17.77
N ASP A 71 1.19 -1.10 -17.76
CA ASP A 71 1.92 -0.89 -16.50
C ASP A 71 1.42 0.39 -15.78
N ALA A 72 1.07 1.45 -16.53
CA ALA A 72 0.45 2.65 -15.97
C ALA A 72 -0.96 2.35 -15.46
N TRP A 73 -1.82 1.72 -16.26
CA TRP A 73 -3.16 1.35 -15.82
C TRP A 73 -3.15 0.49 -14.54
N ARG A 74 -2.27 -0.51 -14.45
CA ARG A 74 -2.11 -1.33 -13.21
C ARG A 74 -1.69 -0.50 -12.00
N LEU A 75 -0.79 0.46 -12.19
CA LEU A 75 -0.41 1.38 -11.11
C LEU A 75 -1.59 2.25 -10.70
N TYR A 76 -2.35 2.76 -11.67
CA TYR A 76 -3.55 3.55 -11.42
C TYR A 76 -4.59 2.77 -10.60
N GLN A 77 -4.89 1.53 -11.00
CA GLN A 77 -5.79 0.66 -10.23
C GLN A 77 -5.36 0.49 -8.78
N PHE A 78 -4.05 0.35 -8.53
CA PHE A 78 -3.53 0.25 -7.17
C PHE A 78 -3.67 1.58 -6.41
N VAL A 79 -3.34 2.71 -7.03
CA VAL A 79 -3.46 4.04 -6.41
C VAL A 79 -4.90 4.31 -5.98
N GLN A 80 -5.88 3.94 -6.81
CA GLN A 80 -7.31 4.07 -6.50
C GLN A 80 -7.76 3.26 -5.26
N GLN A 81 -6.98 2.26 -4.83
CA GLN A 81 -7.28 1.49 -3.60
C GLN A 81 -6.69 2.14 -2.34
N ILE A 82 -5.77 3.11 -2.48
CA ILE A 82 -5.11 3.75 -1.34
C ILE A 82 -6.13 4.45 -0.42
N PRO A 83 -7.09 5.24 -0.93
CA PRO A 83 -8.08 5.90 -0.07
C PRO A 83 -8.92 4.91 0.75
N SER A 84 -9.36 3.80 0.13
CA SER A 84 -10.13 2.75 0.81
C SER A 84 -9.32 2.03 1.89
N MET A 85 -8.04 1.75 1.60
CA MET A 85 -7.10 1.17 2.56
C MET A 85 -6.85 2.13 3.73
N ARG A 86 -6.68 3.42 3.47
CA ARG A 86 -6.56 4.46 4.49
C ARG A 86 -7.82 4.54 5.35
N GLN A 87 -8.99 4.56 4.74
CA GLN A 87 -10.27 4.64 5.47
C GLN A 87 -10.45 3.47 6.42
N ALA A 88 -10.15 2.24 5.98
CA ALA A 88 -10.21 1.07 6.84
C ALA A 88 -9.29 1.19 8.08
N LEU A 89 -8.13 1.86 7.96
CA LEU A 89 -7.25 2.13 9.10
C LEU A 89 -7.79 3.24 10.01
N GLU A 90 -8.51 4.22 9.47
CA GLU A 90 -9.15 5.30 10.24
C GLU A 90 -10.38 4.83 11.01
N ASP A 91 -11.10 3.85 10.46
CA ASP A 91 -12.28 3.25 11.10
C ASP A 91 -11.91 2.26 12.22
N CYS A 92 -10.61 1.97 12.39
CA CYS A 92 -10.13 1.04 13.41
C CYS A 92 -10.14 1.68 14.80
N GLU A 93 -10.85 1.05 15.73
CA GLU A 93 -10.81 1.43 17.14
C GLU A 93 -9.58 0.82 17.83
N THR A 94 -8.59 1.65 18.16
CA THR A 94 -7.36 1.20 18.84
C THR A 94 -6.91 2.19 19.91
N SER A 95 -6.37 1.67 21.02
CA SER A 95 -5.74 2.48 22.05
C SER A 95 -4.45 3.17 21.58
N LYS A 96 -3.93 2.76 20.41
CA LYS A 96 -2.68 3.26 19.79
C LYS A 96 -2.95 4.19 18.61
N GLU A 97 -4.06 4.92 18.62
CA GLU A 97 -4.55 5.74 17.51
C GLU A 97 -3.48 6.70 16.95
N MET A 98 -2.76 7.43 17.82
CA MET A 98 -1.69 8.35 17.38
C MET A 98 -0.58 7.64 16.63
N LEU A 99 -0.19 6.44 17.09
CA LEU A 99 0.87 5.66 16.47
C LEU A 99 0.44 5.16 15.07
N VAL A 100 -0.78 4.64 14.97
CA VAL A 100 -1.35 4.19 13.67
C VAL A 100 -1.48 5.37 12.72
N LYS A 101 -1.92 6.54 13.21
CA LYS A 101 -1.98 7.76 12.42
C LYS A 101 -0.62 8.15 11.87
N GLU A 102 0.39 8.21 12.71
CA GLU A 102 1.73 8.63 12.32
C GLU A 102 2.42 7.62 11.39
N LYS A 103 2.37 6.31 11.71
CA LYS A 103 3.13 5.28 10.99
C LYS A 103 2.42 4.73 9.75
N MET A 104 1.10 4.86 9.66
CA MET A 104 0.30 4.21 8.61
C MET A 104 -0.56 5.22 7.85
N ILE A 105 -1.47 5.93 8.52
CA ILE A 105 -2.48 6.78 7.85
C ILE A 105 -1.83 8.01 7.17
N ASN A 106 -0.96 8.74 7.88
CA ASN A 106 -0.33 9.95 7.33
C ASN A 106 0.54 9.65 6.09
N PRO A 107 1.37 8.58 6.08
CA PRO A 107 2.06 8.16 4.86
C PRO A 107 1.12 7.84 3.70
N LEU A 108 -0.02 7.20 3.95
CA LEU A 108 -1.00 6.93 2.89
C LEU A 108 -1.65 8.21 2.37
N ARG A 109 -1.99 9.17 3.25
CA ARG A 109 -2.50 10.49 2.84
C ARG A 109 -1.51 11.24 1.96
N ALA A 110 -0.23 11.23 2.34
CA ALA A 110 0.82 11.84 1.53
C ALA A 110 0.94 11.18 0.15
N LEU A 111 0.82 9.85 0.07
CA LEU A 111 0.81 9.14 -1.21
C LEU A 111 -0.42 9.50 -2.06
N GLU A 112 -1.61 9.62 -1.46
CA GLU A 112 -2.80 10.11 -2.19
C GLU A 112 -2.52 11.48 -2.81
N ASP A 113 -1.95 12.41 -2.03
CA ASP A 113 -1.60 13.74 -2.53
C ASP A 113 -0.55 13.69 -3.66
N ASP A 114 0.49 12.89 -3.50
CA ASP A 114 1.57 12.74 -4.50
C ASP A 114 1.05 12.17 -5.83
N PHE A 115 0.06 11.28 -5.80
CA PHE A 115 -0.49 10.64 -7.00
C PHE A 115 -1.65 11.41 -7.66
N LYS A 116 -2.20 12.48 -7.06
CA LYS A 116 -3.32 13.25 -7.64
C LYS A 116 -3.12 13.72 -9.07
N GLN A 117 -1.90 14.14 -9.43
CA GLN A 117 -1.63 14.58 -10.81
C GLN A 117 -1.55 13.39 -11.77
N TYR A 118 -1.03 12.26 -11.30
CA TYR A 118 -0.94 11.04 -12.06
C TYR A 118 -2.32 10.45 -12.36
N GLU A 119 -3.23 10.43 -11.38
CA GLU A 119 -4.61 9.96 -11.56
C GLU A 119 -5.34 10.79 -12.62
N ARG A 120 -5.30 12.13 -12.50
CA ARG A 120 -5.87 13.03 -13.50
C ARG A 120 -5.31 12.80 -14.90
N LEU A 121 -4.00 12.58 -15.03
CA LEU A 121 -3.37 12.31 -16.32
C LEU A 121 -3.92 11.03 -16.94
N VAL A 122 -4.01 9.95 -16.14
CA VAL A 122 -4.52 8.65 -16.60
C VAL A 122 -5.99 8.79 -17.02
N GLU A 123 -6.85 9.36 -16.17
CA GLU A 123 -8.29 9.55 -16.45
C GLU A 123 -8.55 10.36 -17.72
N GLN A 124 -7.71 11.35 -18.02
CA GLN A 124 -7.85 12.20 -19.21
C GLN A 124 -7.24 11.60 -20.49
N SER A 125 -6.28 10.68 -20.34
CA SER A 125 -5.49 10.16 -21.47
C SER A 125 -5.88 8.75 -21.89
N LEU A 126 -6.59 8.01 -21.02
CA LEU A 126 -6.97 6.64 -21.25
C LEU A 126 -8.47 6.55 -21.51
N ASP A 127 -8.82 5.94 -22.65
CA ASP A 127 -10.17 5.45 -22.88
C ASP A 127 -10.39 4.24 -21.97
N LEU A 128 -10.92 4.50 -20.77
CA LEU A 128 -11.14 3.50 -19.73
C LEU A 128 -12.17 2.45 -20.15
N GLU A 129 -13.05 2.74 -21.12
CA GLU A 129 -14.09 1.83 -21.60
C GLU A 129 -13.53 0.74 -22.54
N GLY A 130 -12.43 1.02 -23.25
CA GLY A 130 -11.78 0.07 -24.15
C GLY A 130 -10.85 -0.94 -23.46
N ILE A 131 -10.30 -0.59 -22.29
CA ILE A 131 -9.25 -1.38 -21.61
C ILE A 131 -9.84 -2.52 -20.76
N ASP A 132 -11.00 -2.32 -20.13
CA ASP A 132 -11.68 -3.37 -19.36
C ASP A 132 -12.18 -4.53 -20.25
N ASN A 133 -12.28 -4.31 -21.57
CA ASN A 133 -12.73 -5.30 -22.55
C ASN A 133 -11.61 -6.14 -23.18
N HIS A 134 -10.34 -5.84 -22.91
CA HIS A 134 -9.20 -6.58 -23.47
C HIS A 134 -8.36 -7.25 -22.36
N GLU A 135 -8.63 -8.54 -22.13
CA GLU A 135 -7.68 -9.49 -21.53
C GLU A 135 -6.40 -9.66 -22.38
#